data_AF-A0A9D7UMB7-F1
#
_entry.id   AF-A0A9D7UMB7-F1
#
_cell.length_a   1.000
_cell.length_b   1.000
_cell.length_c   1.000
_cell.angle_alpha   90.00
_cell.angle_beta   90.00
_cell.angle_gamma   90.00
#
_symmetry.space_group_name_H-M   'P 1'
#
loop_
_entity.id
_entity.type
_entity.pdbx_description
1 polymer ?
#
loop_
_entity_poly.entity_id
_entity_poly.type
_entity_poly.pdbx_seq_one_letter_code
_entity_poly.pdbx_strand_id
1 'polypeptide(L)'
;MVTSSGMRGLIASLLLVAAPAAALNEGLQCVPYARAVSGVIIYGDAHTWWGQAEGRYDRGDTPKVGAVLAFQPYGNMRLGHVAAVRRVVDDRTIVISHANWSTIDGVRGHIEEDVRAVDVSEDNDWSRVRVWYTPNQALGSTEWPVHGFIYPRQKRGESEARKAVAMLLKDRVLPTLPIAAPVRMAEASKPLVKTPPAKAGFGLSVDFMKDIDRKAAKETRPAATPAKTVRLASVEKLITKLPKS
;
A
#
# COMPACT_ATOMS: atom_id res chain seq x y z
N MET A 1 84.10 24.05 -6.27
CA MET A 1 83.35 23.14 -7.19
C MET A 1 82.76 22.05 -6.32
N VAL A 2 81.45 21.81 -6.16
CA VAL A 2 80.22 22.22 -6.85
C VAL A 2 79.09 22.24 -5.80
N THR A 3 78.19 23.22 -5.92
CA THR A 3 76.91 23.35 -5.21
C THR A 3 75.80 22.52 -5.87
N SER A 4 74.90 21.91 -5.10
CA SER A 4 73.52 21.51 -5.50
C SER A 4 72.75 21.21 -4.20
N SER A 5 71.74 21.92 -3.74
CA SER A 5 70.49 22.47 -4.30
C SER A 5 69.43 21.44 -4.70
N GLY A 6 68.21 21.65 -4.17
CA GLY A 6 66.94 20.96 -4.50
C GLY A 6 66.71 19.65 -3.71
N MET A 7 65.57 19.35 -3.10
CA MET A 7 64.21 19.88 -3.22
C MET A 7 63.40 19.30 -2.05
N ARG A 8 62.80 20.15 -1.19
CA ARG A 8 61.82 19.70 -0.20
C ARG A 8 60.48 19.52 -0.92
N GLY A 9 60.14 18.28 -1.26
CA GLY A 9 58.84 17.94 -1.83
C GLY A 9 57.75 18.08 -0.78
N LEU A 10 56.94 19.13 -0.87
CA LEU A 10 55.68 19.26 -0.13
C LEU A 10 54.64 18.40 -0.86
N ILE A 11 54.33 17.21 -0.34
CA ILE A 11 53.20 16.43 -0.83
C ILE A 11 51.94 17.04 -0.21
N ALA A 12 51.26 17.91 -0.95
CA ALA A 12 49.93 18.38 -0.62
C ALA A 12 48.93 17.24 -0.88
N SER A 13 48.61 16.48 0.17
CA SER A 13 47.53 15.49 0.13
C SER A 13 46.19 16.20 -0.04
N LEU A 14 45.68 16.21 -1.27
CA LEU A 14 44.33 16.63 -1.59
C LEU A 14 43.36 15.56 -1.03
N LEU A 15 42.84 15.78 0.18
CA LEU A 15 41.74 14.98 0.72
C LEU A 15 40.49 15.30 -0.10
N LEU A 16 40.22 14.48 -1.11
CA LEU A 16 38.93 14.44 -1.76
C LEU A 16 37.92 13.93 -0.72
N VAL A 17 37.21 14.85 -0.07
CA VAL A 17 36.04 14.49 0.74
C VAL A 17 34.98 14.00 -0.24
N ALA A 18 34.98 12.68 -0.49
CA ALA A 18 33.86 12.03 -1.13
C ALA A 18 32.66 12.23 -0.20
N ALA A 19 31.77 13.16 -0.55
CA ALA A 19 30.47 13.23 0.08
C ALA A 19 29.83 11.83 -0.06
N PRO A 20 29.30 11.23 1.02
CA PRO A 20 28.69 9.91 0.93
C PRO A 20 27.54 9.98 -0.09
N ALA A 21 27.67 9.22 -1.18
CA ALA A 21 26.64 9.07 -2.21
C ALA A 21 25.29 8.53 -1.66
N ALA A 22 25.24 8.19 -0.36
CA ALA A 22 24.02 7.82 0.35
C ALA A 22 23.02 8.98 0.53
N ALA A 23 23.46 10.24 0.45
CA ALA A 23 22.56 11.40 0.58
C ALA A 23 21.76 11.72 -0.70
N LEU A 24 22.02 11.02 -1.81
CA LEU A 24 21.44 11.32 -3.13
C LEU A 24 20.22 10.45 -3.49
N ASN A 25 19.68 9.65 -2.58
CA ASN A 25 18.58 8.74 -2.90
C ASN A 25 17.49 8.65 -1.82
N GLU A 26 17.19 9.76 -1.15
CA GLU A 26 16.03 9.81 -0.27
C GLU A 26 14.77 10.11 -1.09
N GLY A 27 14.23 9.07 -1.72
CA GLY A 27 12.93 9.16 -2.41
C GLY A 27 11.81 9.66 -1.49
N LEU A 28 10.58 9.71 -2.00
CA LEU A 28 9.45 10.26 -1.25
C LEU A 28 9.15 9.47 0.02
N GLN A 29 9.14 10.18 1.16
CA GLN A 29 8.87 9.60 2.49
C GLN A 29 7.37 9.52 2.79
N CYS A 30 6.98 8.59 3.66
CA CYS A 30 5.58 8.34 4.01
C CYS A 30 4.89 9.55 4.67
N VAL A 31 5.56 10.21 5.63
CA VAL A 31 5.07 11.38 6.39
C VAL A 31 4.65 12.54 5.47
N PRO A 32 5.52 13.11 4.62
CA PRO A 32 5.12 14.22 3.76
C PRO A 32 4.06 13.82 2.74
N TYR A 33 4.09 12.58 2.22
CA TYR A 33 3.05 12.08 1.33
C TYR A 33 1.69 11.99 2.04
N ALA A 34 1.64 11.36 3.23
CA ALA A 34 0.42 11.19 4.02
C ALA A 34 -0.19 12.56 4.38
N ARG A 35 0.62 13.56 4.73
CA ARG A 35 0.14 14.94 4.95
C ARG A 35 -0.53 15.51 3.70
N ALA A 36 0.14 15.39 2.55
CA ALA A 36 -0.34 15.96 1.28
C ALA A 36 -1.71 15.39 0.88
N VAL A 37 -1.92 14.08 1.08
CA VAL A 37 -3.17 13.41 0.67
C VAL A 37 -4.27 13.45 1.71
N SER A 38 -3.96 13.40 3.01
CA SER A 38 -4.98 13.35 4.08
C SER A 38 -5.38 14.72 4.62
N GLY A 39 -4.49 15.70 4.56
CA GLY A 39 -4.66 16.98 5.26
C GLY A 39 -4.37 16.93 6.76
N VAL A 40 -3.93 15.80 7.31
CA VAL A 40 -3.38 15.74 8.68
C VAL A 40 -2.04 16.49 8.70
N ILE A 41 -1.92 17.50 9.54
CA ILE A 41 -0.74 18.37 9.65
C ILE A 41 0.07 17.99 10.90
N ILE A 42 0.84 16.91 10.78
CA ILE A 42 1.78 16.39 11.81
C ILE A 42 3.17 16.23 11.17
N TYR A 43 4.22 16.54 11.93
CA TYR A 43 5.61 16.56 11.46
C TYR A 43 6.50 15.67 12.33
N GLY A 44 7.69 15.34 11.85
CA GLY A 44 8.59 14.39 12.49
C GLY A 44 8.33 12.94 12.06
N ASP A 45 8.98 12.01 12.76
CA ASP A 45 8.96 10.58 12.46
C ASP A 45 7.57 9.97 12.59
N ALA A 46 7.26 8.98 11.75
CA ALA A 46 5.93 8.40 11.66
C ALA A 46 5.43 7.81 13.00
N HIS A 47 6.29 7.16 13.77
CA HIS A 47 5.91 6.59 15.07
C HIS A 47 5.46 7.64 16.09
N THR A 48 5.89 8.90 15.95
CA THR A 48 5.47 9.98 16.85
C THR A 48 4.07 10.50 16.53
N TRP A 49 3.52 10.20 15.35
CA TRP A 49 2.26 10.77 14.89
C TRP A 49 1.08 10.38 15.77
N TRP A 50 1.06 9.16 16.31
CA TRP A 50 -0.02 8.71 17.17
C TRP A 50 -0.11 9.54 18.45
N GLY A 51 1.02 9.76 19.13
CA GLY A 51 1.08 10.62 20.31
C GLY A 51 0.80 12.08 19.97
N GLN A 52 1.40 12.60 18.89
CA GLN A 52 1.17 13.98 18.46
C GLN A 52 -0.27 14.28 18.02
N ALA A 53 -1.03 13.27 17.61
CA ALA A 53 -2.43 13.42 17.23
C ALA A 53 -3.34 13.63 18.44
N GLU A 54 -2.94 13.18 19.64
CA GLU A 54 -3.71 13.37 20.86
C GLU A 54 -4.04 14.86 21.11
N GLY A 55 -5.30 15.13 21.42
CA GLY A 55 -5.82 16.50 21.62
C GLY A 55 -5.88 17.36 20.35
N ARG A 56 -5.37 16.90 19.20
CA ARG A 56 -5.31 17.68 17.94
C ARG A 56 -6.19 17.08 16.84
N TYR A 57 -6.25 15.75 16.78
CA TYR A 57 -7.04 14.95 15.87
C TYR A 57 -7.70 13.81 16.64
N ASP A 58 -8.90 13.41 16.21
CA ASP A 58 -9.53 12.22 16.75
C ASP A 58 -8.71 10.98 16.32
N ARG A 59 -8.69 9.97 17.19
CA ARG A 59 -8.03 8.68 16.99
C ARG A 59 -9.01 7.54 17.24
N GLY A 60 -8.80 6.39 16.59
CA GLY A 60 -9.59 5.19 16.85
C GLY A 60 -9.14 4.00 16.02
N ASP A 61 -9.98 2.97 15.96
CA ASP A 61 -9.74 1.66 15.33
C ASP A 61 -10.57 1.43 14.05
N THR A 62 -11.56 2.29 13.79
CA THR A 62 -12.46 2.14 12.65
C THR A 62 -11.88 2.79 11.38
N PRO A 63 -11.68 2.04 10.28
CA PRO A 63 -11.17 2.62 9.05
C PRO A 63 -12.17 3.62 8.45
N LYS A 64 -11.67 4.80 8.03
CA LYS A 64 -12.47 5.83 7.34
C LYS A 64 -11.70 6.38 6.15
N VAL A 65 -12.38 6.65 5.04
CA VAL A 65 -11.77 7.28 3.87
C VAL A 65 -11.18 8.65 4.24
N GLY A 66 -9.89 8.84 3.96
CA GLY A 66 -9.12 10.03 4.32
C GLY A 66 -8.39 9.93 5.65
N ALA A 67 -8.68 8.93 6.49
CA ALA A 67 -7.92 8.68 7.71
C ALA A 67 -6.48 8.26 7.40
N VAL A 68 -5.59 8.45 8.37
CA VAL A 68 -4.21 7.97 8.31
C VAL A 68 -4.05 6.76 9.21
N LEU A 69 -3.74 5.60 8.62
CA LEU A 69 -3.32 4.40 9.32
C LEU A 69 -1.91 4.61 9.87
N ALA A 70 -1.74 4.50 11.20
CA ALA A 70 -0.48 4.78 11.90
C ALA A 70 0.15 3.49 12.43
N PHE A 71 1.31 3.11 11.88
CA PHE A 71 2.03 1.90 12.23
C PHE A 71 2.97 2.11 13.40
N GLN A 72 3.10 1.10 14.26
CA GLN A 72 4.09 1.10 15.34
C GLN A 72 5.49 0.78 14.78
N PRO A 73 6.58 1.18 15.46
CA PRO A 73 7.91 0.64 15.17
C PRO A 73 7.92 -0.89 15.28
N TYR A 74 8.39 -1.58 14.25
CA TYR A 74 8.44 -3.04 14.26
C TYR A 74 9.54 -3.59 13.34
N GLY A 75 10.36 -4.52 13.85
CA GLY A 75 11.47 -5.11 13.12
C GLY A 75 12.40 -4.05 12.51
N ASN A 76 12.55 -4.09 11.19
CA ASN A 76 13.39 -3.13 10.46
C ASN A 76 12.71 -1.76 10.22
N MET A 77 11.40 -1.63 10.50
CA MET A 77 10.65 -0.38 10.39
C MET A 77 10.72 0.42 11.69
N ARG A 78 11.93 0.91 12.04
CA ARG A 78 12.20 1.57 13.33
C ARG A 78 11.52 2.93 13.50
N LEU A 79 11.29 3.65 12.39
CA LEU A 79 10.68 4.98 12.43
C LEU A 79 9.15 4.95 12.43
N GLY A 80 8.54 3.76 12.44
CA GLY A 80 7.12 3.57 12.16
C GLY A 80 6.79 3.84 10.69
N HIS A 81 5.49 3.89 10.38
CA HIS A 81 5.00 4.22 9.03
C HIS A 81 3.61 4.83 9.11
N VAL A 82 3.22 5.57 8.07
CA VAL A 82 1.87 6.13 7.93
C VAL A 82 1.36 5.94 6.51
N ALA A 83 0.07 5.62 6.38
CA ALA A 83 -0.59 5.44 5.09
C ALA A 83 -1.98 6.06 5.09
N ALA A 84 -2.39 6.68 3.99
CA ALA A 84 -3.71 7.29 3.89
C ALA A 84 -4.73 6.30 3.33
N VAL A 85 -5.89 6.19 3.99
CA VAL A 85 -7.00 5.35 3.55
C VAL A 85 -7.71 6.00 2.37
N ARG A 86 -7.77 5.29 1.26
CA ARG A 86 -8.43 5.70 0.01
C ARG A 86 -9.83 5.16 -0.12
N ARG A 87 -10.05 3.92 0.34
CA ARG A 87 -11.34 3.24 0.30
C ARG A 87 -11.41 2.20 1.41
N VAL A 88 -12.60 2.03 1.98
CA VAL A 88 -12.94 0.88 2.82
C VAL A 88 -13.66 -0.12 1.92
N VAL A 89 -13.16 -1.34 1.82
CA VAL A 89 -13.71 -2.38 0.93
C VAL A 89 -14.72 -3.22 1.69
N ASP A 90 -14.30 -3.71 2.86
CA ASP A 90 -15.07 -4.53 3.79
C ASP A 90 -14.47 -4.38 5.20
N ASP A 91 -14.98 -5.15 6.15
CA ASP A 91 -14.60 -5.07 7.57
C ASP A 91 -13.12 -5.36 7.84
N ARG A 92 -12.44 -6.07 6.93
CA ARG A 92 -11.02 -6.45 7.05
C ARG A 92 -10.13 -5.90 5.95
N THR A 93 -10.68 -5.21 4.95
CA THR A 93 -9.91 -4.80 3.78
C THR A 93 -10.08 -3.31 3.51
N ILE A 94 -8.95 -2.62 3.44
CA ILE A 94 -8.87 -1.23 3.00
C ILE A 94 -7.94 -1.11 1.79
N VAL A 95 -8.16 -0.05 1.03
CA VAL A 95 -7.23 0.43 0.03
C VAL A 95 -6.54 1.66 0.59
N ILE A 96 -5.21 1.67 0.53
CA ILE A 96 -4.37 2.75 1.04
C ILE A 96 -3.50 3.35 -0.06
N SER A 97 -2.94 4.52 0.23
CA SER A 97 -1.81 5.05 -0.52
C SER A 97 -0.74 5.55 0.43
N HIS A 98 0.51 5.31 0.08
CA HIS A 98 1.68 5.61 0.89
C HIS A 98 2.93 5.75 0.01
N ALA A 99 4.03 6.19 0.63
CA ALA A 99 5.31 6.28 -0.03
C ALA A 99 6.40 5.64 0.84
N ASN A 100 7.51 5.21 0.22
CA ASN A 100 8.65 4.58 0.89
C ASN A 100 8.36 3.23 1.60
N TRP A 101 7.42 2.45 1.10
CA TRP A 101 7.10 1.15 1.68
C TRP A 101 7.92 0.02 1.07
N SER A 102 7.71 -0.25 -0.22
CA SER A 102 8.43 -1.29 -0.95
C SER A 102 9.81 -0.80 -1.43
N THR A 103 10.77 -1.71 -1.48
CA THR A 103 11.98 -1.54 -2.29
C THR A 103 11.67 -2.04 -3.70
N ILE A 104 11.54 -1.15 -4.68
CA ILE A 104 11.24 -1.50 -6.08
C ILE A 104 12.49 -1.24 -6.91
N ASP A 105 12.94 -2.26 -7.65
CA ASP A 105 14.17 -2.24 -8.45
C ASP A 105 15.40 -1.77 -7.67
N GLY A 106 15.51 -2.23 -6.41
CA GLY A 106 16.61 -1.89 -5.51
C GLY A 106 16.52 -0.51 -4.86
N VAL A 107 15.47 0.27 -5.14
CA VAL A 107 15.32 1.65 -4.65
C VAL A 107 14.06 1.82 -3.79
N ARG A 108 14.18 2.69 -2.79
CA ARG A 108 13.12 3.07 -1.85
C ARG A 108 12.58 4.48 -2.15
N GLY A 109 11.45 4.81 -1.55
CA GLY A 109 10.82 6.13 -1.69
C GLY A 109 9.89 6.30 -2.91
N HIS A 110 9.43 5.18 -3.47
CA HIS A 110 8.35 5.18 -4.47
C HIS A 110 7.00 5.49 -3.83
N ILE A 111 6.05 6.00 -4.62
CA ILE A 111 4.64 6.10 -4.25
C ILE A 111 3.94 4.81 -4.69
N GLU A 112 3.23 4.19 -3.75
CA GLU A 112 2.33 3.08 -3.99
C GLU A 112 0.90 3.58 -3.78
N GLU A 113 0.14 3.69 -4.88
CA GLU A 113 -1.23 4.21 -4.90
C GLU A 113 -2.24 3.06 -4.99
N ASP A 114 -3.36 3.20 -4.30
CA ASP A 114 -4.47 2.25 -4.32
C ASP A 114 -4.05 0.77 -4.08
N VAL A 115 -3.16 0.55 -3.12
CA VAL A 115 -2.71 -0.80 -2.73
C VAL A 115 -3.49 -1.32 -1.53
N ARG A 116 -3.59 -2.65 -1.39
CA ARG A 116 -4.40 -3.29 -0.33
C ARG A 116 -3.66 -3.31 1.00
N ALA A 117 -4.40 -3.09 2.08
CA ALA A 117 -4.04 -3.53 3.42
C ALA A 117 -5.20 -4.33 4.02
N VAL A 118 -4.87 -5.44 4.68
CA VAL A 118 -5.83 -6.38 5.25
C VAL A 118 -5.58 -6.52 6.73
N ASP A 119 -6.63 -6.38 7.53
CA ASP A 119 -6.63 -6.69 8.95
C ASP A 119 -6.50 -8.20 9.16
N VAL A 120 -5.45 -8.57 9.89
CA VAL A 120 -5.11 -9.95 10.26
C VAL A 120 -5.11 -10.12 11.78
N SER A 121 -5.62 -9.15 12.54
CA SER A 121 -5.80 -9.32 13.97
C SER A 121 -6.88 -10.36 14.29
N GLU A 122 -6.69 -11.04 15.41
CA GLU A 122 -7.63 -12.06 15.90
C GLU A 122 -9.02 -11.46 16.14
N ASP A 123 -9.06 -10.25 16.73
CA ASP A 123 -10.28 -9.62 17.21
C ASP A 123 -10.98 -8.72 16.17
N ASN A 124 -10.46 -8.63 14.94
CA ASN A 124 -10.99 -7.73 13.90
C ASN A 124 -10.96 -6.24 14.29
N ASP A 125 -9.93 -5.86 15.05
CA ASP A 125 -9.76 -4.55 15.68
C ASP A 125 -8.70 -3.69 14.97
N TRP A 126 -8.21 -4.11 13.80
CA TRP A 126 -7.17 -3.43 13.04
C TRP A 126 -5.82 -3.27 13.76
N SER A 127 -5.60 -3.99 14.88
CA SER A 127 -4.33 -3.93 15.62
C SER A 127 -3.14 -4.53 14.87
N ARG A 128 -3.40 -5.37 13.85
CA ARG A 128 -2.38 -5.99 13.00
C ARG A 128 -2.82 -6.04 11.54
N VAL A 129 -1.96 -5.59 10.62
CA VAL A 129 -2.28 -5.60 9.18
C VAL A 129 -1.19 -6.26 8.35
N ARG A 130 -1.58 -6.92 7.26
CA ARG A 130 -0.69 -7.21 6.13
C ARG A 130 -0.93 -6.19 5.03
N VAL A 131 0.14 -5.66 4.48
CA VAL A 131 0.08 -4.66 3.42
C VAL A 131 0.65 -5.26 2.14
N TRP A 132 0.09 -4.88 1.01
CA TRP A 132 0.67 -5.15 -0.30
C TRP A 132 2.18 -4.86 -0.33
N TYR A 133 2.94 -5.73 -0.99
CA TYR A 133 4.37 -5.57 -1.18
C TYR A 133 4.69 -5.74 -2.66
N THR A 134 5.03 -4.64 -3.33
CA THR A 134 5.20 -4.65 -4.79
C THR A 134 6.18 -5.73 -5.30
N PRO A 135 7.33 -5.99 -4.68
CA PRO A 135 8.29 -6.97 -5.18
C PRO A 135 7.78 -8.40 -5.24
N ASN A 136 6.84 -8.79 -4.37
CA ASN A 136 6.23 -10.13 -4.42
C ASN A 136 4.86 -10.15 -5.10
N GLN A 137 4.36 -8.98 -5.54
CA GLN A 137 3.06 -8.81 -6.17
C GLN A 137 1.91 -9.44 -5.38
N ALA A 138 1.98 -9.38 -4.05
CA ALA A 138 1.02 -9.96 -3.14
C ALA A 138 0.97 -9.16 -1.82
N LEU A 139 0.17 -9.63 -0.86
CA LEU A 139 0.34 -9.19 0.51
C LEU A 139 1.72 -9.61 1.02
N GLY A 140 2.38 -8.70 1.74
CA GLY A 140 3.57 -9.03 2.50
C GLY A 140 3.26 -10.09 3.56
N SER A 141 4.26 -10.89 3.91
CA SER A 141 4.12 -11.94 4.93
C SER A 141 4.11 -11.38 6.36
N THR A 142 4.69 -10.20 6.57
CA THR A 142 4.78 -9.57 7.89
C THR A 142 3.43 -9.01 8.33
N GLU A 143 3.03 -9.39 9.54
CA GLU A 143 1.90 -8.79 10.25
C GLU A 143 2.38 -7.58 11.02
N TRP A 144 2.04 -6.40 10.52
CA TRP A 144 2.54 -5.14 11.06
C TRP A 144 1.62 -4.66 12.18
N PRO A 145 2.16 -4.36 13.38
CA PRO A 145 1.37 -3.76 14.44
C PRO A 145 1.01 -2.32 14.08
N VAL A 146 -0.23 -1.95 14.38
CA VAL A 146 -0.80 -0.63 14.10
C VAL A 146 -1.26 -0.02 15.43
N HIS A 147 -1.16 1.29 15.56
CA HIS A 147 -1.81 2.01 16.66
C HIS A 147 -3.31 2.22 16.42
N GLY A 148 -3.68 2.50 15.16
CA GLY A 148 -5.05 2.72 14.70
C GLY A 148 -5.07 3.75 13.57
N PHE A 149 -6.14 4.52 13.53
CA PHE A 149 -6.44 5.55 12.53
C PHE A 149 -6.47 6.94 13.16
N ILE A 150 -5.80 7.89 12.51
CA ILE A 150 -5.88 9.32 12.82
C ILE A 150 -6.87 9.96 11.84
N TYR A 151 -7.89 10.63 12.36
CA TYR A 151 -8.97 11.20 11.56
C TYR A 151 -8.70 12.68 11.25
N PRO A 152 -8.64 13.10 9.96
CA PRO A 152 -8.51 14.51 9.65
C PRO A 152 -9.79 15.27 10.03
N ARG A 153 -9.65 16.50 10.52
CA ARG A 153 -10.81 17.37 10.84
C ARG A 153 -11.70 17.64 9.64
N GLN A 154 -11.10 17.68 8.46
CA GLN A 154 -11.78 17.84 7.17
C GLN A 154 -11.15 16.91 6.15
N LYS A 155 -11.98 16.17 5.44
CA LYS A 155 -11.52 15.32 4.35
C LYS A 155 -10.98 16.20 3.22
N ARG A 156 -9.73 15.98 2.83
CA ARG A 156 -9.15 16.61 1.64
C ARG A 156 -9.77 16.02 0.37
N GLY A 157 -10.25 16.88 -0.53
CA GLY A 157 -10.77 16.47 -1.82
C GLY A 157 -9.67 15.94 -2.74
N GLU A 158 -10.05 15.07 -3.69
CA GLU A 158 -9.10 14.39 -4.58
C GLU A 158 -8.23 15.36 -5.42
N SER A 159 -8.83 16.39 -6.01
CA SER A 159 -8.11 17.43 -6.75
C SER A 159 -7.06 18.11 -5.87
N GLU A 160 -7.42 18.45 -4.64
CA GLU A 160 -6.52 19.14 -3.71
C GLU A 160 -5.41 18.23 -3.17
N ALA A 161 -5.69 16.94 -2.98
CA ALA A 161 -4.68 15.94 -2.67
C ALA A 161 -3.66 15.81 -3.82
N ARG A 162 -4.13 15.69 -5.07
CA ARG A 162 -3.26 15.59 -6.25
C ARG A 162 -2.39 16.82 -6.44
N LYS A 163 -2.95 18.02 -6.29
CA LYS A 163 -2.18 19.27 -6.35
C LYS A 163 -1.10 19.31 -5.27
N ALA A 164 -1.42 18.92 -4.03
CA ALA A 164 -0.46 18.89 -2.94
C ALA A 164 0.68 17.89 -3.18
N VAL A 165 0.37 16.70 -3.70
CA VAL A 165 1.40 15.72 -4.10
C VAL A 165 2.26 16.25 -5.25
N ALA A 166 1.66 16.89 -6.26
CA ALA A 166 2.40 17.47 -7.37
C ALA A 166 3.38 18.57 -6.90
N MET A 167 2.96 19.42 -5.95
CA MET A 167 3.86 20.42 -5.34
C MET A 167 5.01 19.74 -4.58
N LEU A 168 4.70 18.71 -3.78
CA LEU A 168 5.70 17.94 -3.03
C LEU A 168 6.77 17.29 -3.92
N LEU A 169 6.38 16.85 -5.12
CA LEU A 169 7.29 16.27 -6.11
C LEU A 169 8.07 17.33 -6.88
N LYS A 170 7.43 18.47 -7.21
CA LYS A 170 8.07 19.59 -7.91
C LYS A 170 9.27 20.15 -7.14
N ASP A 171 9.15 20.22 -5.81
CA ASP A 171 10.18 20.81 -4.95
C ASP A 171 11.33 19.85 -4.63
N ARG A 172 11.30 18.61 -5.15
CA ARG A 172 12.36 17.62 -4.97
C ARG A 172 13.21 17.47 -6.22
N VAL A 173 14.52 17.63 -6.08
CA VAL A 173 15.50 17.05 -7.01
C VAL A 173 15.55 15.55 -6.72
N LEU A 174 14.56 14.81 -7.19
CA LEU A 174 14.64 13.35 -7.18
C LEU A 174 15.74 12.97 -8.18
N PRO A 175 16.72 12.09 -7.83
CA PRO A 175 17.41 11.36 -8.89
C PRO A 175 16.32 10.75 -9.76
N THR A 176 16.49 10.73 -11.08
CA THR A 176 15.54 10.10 -11.99
C THR A 176 15.43 8.64 -11.57
N LEU A 177 14.45 8.33 -10.71
CA LEU A 177 14.08 6.96 -10.43
C LEU A 177 13.70 6.38 -11.79
N PRO A 178 14.11 5.14 -12.12
CA PRO A 178 13.49 4.48 -13.26
C PRO A 178 11.99 4.64 -13.08
N ILE A 179 11.29 5.06 -14.14
CA ILE A 179 9.85 5.33 -14.09
C ILE A 179 9.17 4.01 -13.78
N ALA A 180 9.09 3.67 -12.49
CA ALA A 180 8.14 2.71 -12.00
C ALA A 180 6.81 3.43 -12.16
N ALA A 181 5.98 2.93 -13.07
CA ALA A 181 4.58 3.32 -13.08
C ALA A 181 4.06 3.22 -11.63
N PRO A 182 3.27 4.19 -11.13
CA PRO A 182 2.67 4.03 -9.81
C PRO A 182 2.02 2.66 -9.79
N VAL A 183 2.41 1.81 -8.83
CA VAL A 183 1.85 0.48 -8.70
C VAL A 183 0.42 0.66 -8.21
N ARG A 184 -0.48 0.88 -9.16
CA ARG A 184 -1.91 0.85 -8.93
C ARG A 184 -2.33 -0.60 -9.07
N MET A 185 -2.69 -1.21 -7.96
CA MET A 185 -3.37 -2.50 -8.00
C MET A 185 -4.83 -2.31 -8.37
N ALA A 186 -5.06 -1.98 -9.64
CA ALA A 186 -6.32 -2.22 -10.33
C ALA A 186 -6.18 -3.46 -11.21
N GLU A 187 -5.88 -4.63 -10.64
CA GLU A 187 -6.21 -5.97 -11.16
C GLU A 187 -5.49 -7.07 -10.35
N ALA A 188 -6.20 -7.66 -9.39
CA ALA A 188 -5.89 -8.99 -8.89
C ALA A 188 -7.14 -9.85 -9.05
N SER A 189 -7.51 -10.10 -10.32
CA SER A 189 -8.22 -11.30 -10.79
C SER A 189 -8.53 -11.20 -12.29
N LYS A 190 -7.60 -11.65 -13.16
CA LYS A 190 -7.85 -12.47 -14.38
C LYS A 190 -6.57 -12.74 -15.20
N PRO A 191 -6.50 -13.85 -15.98
CA PRO A 191 -5.35 -14.22 -16.80
C PRO A 191 -5.28 -13.45 -18.13
N LEU A 192 -4.05 -13.24 -18.62
CA LEU A 192 -3.67 -12.51 -19.83
C LEU A 192 -4.36 -13.03 -21.12
N VAL A 193 -4.96 -12.11 -21.89
CA VAL A 193 -5.09 -12.23 -23.36
C VAL A 193 -4.57 -10.94 -23.99
N LYS A 194 -3.68 -11.05 -24.98
CA LYS A 194 -2.92 -9.95 -25.60
C LYS A 194 -3.71 -9.20 -26.70
N THR A 195 -3.26 -7.94 -26.94
CA THR A 195 -3.26 -7.11 -28.19
C THR A 195 -4.35 -5.99 -28.29
N PRO A 196 -4.13 -4.84 -28.98
CA PRO A 196 -3.24 -3.68 -28.70
C PRO A 196 -4.05 -2.34 -28.67
N PRO A 197 -3.44 -1.11 -28.63
CA PRO A 197 -3.95 -0.02 -27.79
C PRO A 197 -4.91 0.98 -28.47
N ALA A 198 -5.82 1.55 -27.69
CA ALA A 198 -6.56 2.77 -28.06
C ALA A 198 -6.57 3.78 -26.91
N LYS A 199 -5.83 4.87 -27.13
CA LYS A 199 -5.88 6.25 -26.59
C LYS A 199 -6.25 6.46 -25.12
N ALA A 200 -5.25 6.96 -24.39
CA ALA A 200 -5.32 7.46 -23.03
C ALA A 200 -6.41 8.54 -22.83
N GLY A 201 -7.30 8.29 -21.87
CA GLY A 201 -8.21 9.26 -21.28
C GLY A 201 -8.62 8.76 -19.90
N PHE A 202 -8.12 9.41 -18.84
CA PHE A 202 -8.36 9.02 -17.45
C PHE A 202 -9.79 9.38 -17.05
N GLY A 203 -10.70 8.41 -17.02
CA GLY A 203 -12.07 8.57 -16.53
C GLY A 203 -12.67 7.24 -16.08
N LEU A 204 -12.94 7.10 -14.78
CA LEU A 204 -13.71 5.98 -14.24
C LEU A 204 -15.20 6.24 -14.57
N SER A 205 -15.77 5.48 -15.50
CA SER A 205 -17.20 5.57 -15.84
C SER A 205 -18.05 4.77 -14.86
N VAL A 206 -19.18 5.37 -14.46
CA VAL A 206 -20.15 4.90 -13.45
C VAL A 206 -20.71 3.51 -13.75
N ASP A 207 -20.66 3.07 -15.00
CA ASP A 207 -21.11 1.74 -15.43
C ASP A 207 -20.20 0.59 -14.95
N PHE A 208 -18.92 0.86 -14.67
CA PHE A 208 -18.00 -0.13 -14.10
C PHE A 208 -18.36 -0.47 -12.64
N MET A 209 -18.97 0.47 -11.91
CA MET A 209 -19.37 0.29 -10.51
C MET A 209 -20.61 -0.61 -10.37
N LYS A 210 -21.59 -0.47 -11.28
CA LYS A 210 -22.81 -1.30 -11.27
C LYS A 210 -22.52 -2.78 -11.54
N ASP A 211 -21.48 -3.08 -12.32
CA ASP A 211 -21.08 -4.47 -12.58
C ASP A 211 -20.20 -5.07 -11.47
N ILE A 212 -19.53 -4.24 -10.66
CA ILE A 212 -18.86 -4.68 -9.42
C ILE A 212 -19.90 -5.04 -8.35
N ASP A 213 -20.90 -4.19 -8.13
CA ASP A 213 -21.95 -4.42 -7.13
C ASP A 213 -22.77 -5.69 -7.44
N ARG A 214 -23.06 -5.93 -8.74
CA ARG A 214 -23.77 -7.14 -9.20
C ARG A 214 -22.96 -8.42 -9.00
N LYS A 215 -21.63 -8.33 -9.01
CA LYS A 215 -20.72 -9.47 -8.80
C LYS A 215 -20.52 -9.79 -7.32
N ALA A 216 -20.37 -8.75 -6.47
CA ALA A 216 -20.26 -8.90 -5.03
C ALA A 216 -21.54 -9.51 -4.39
N ALA A 217 -22.73 -9.18 -4.91
CA ALA A 217 -23.99 -9.76 -4.46
C ALA A 217 -24.17 -11.26 -4.79
N LYS A 218 -23.37 -11.82 -5.72
CA LYS A 218 -23.43 -13.24 -6.08
C LYS A 218 -22.54 -14.12 -5.20
N GLU A 219 -21.60 -13.51 -4.47
CA GLU A 219 -20.64 -14.21 -3.61
C GLU A 219 -21.08 -14.30 -2.13
N THR A 220 -22.20 -13.66 -1.74
CA THR A 220 -22.71 -13.60 -0.35
C THR A 220 -23.80 -14.62 0.00
N ARG A 221 -23.97 -15.71 -0.76
CA ARG A 221 -24.86 -16.82 -0.34
C ARG A 221 -24.08 -17.84 0.51
N PRO A 222 -24.47 -18.12 1.76
CA PRO A 222 -23.73 -19.07 2.60
C PRO A 222 -23.89 -20.50 2.08
N ALA A 223 -22.81 -21.27 2.15
CA ALA A 223 -22.82 -22.71 1.92
C ALA A 223 -23.57 -23.41 3.06
N ALA A 224 -24.81 -23.81 2.81
CA ALA A 224 -25.54 -24.76 3.64
C ALA A 224 -25.27 -26.18 3.11
N THR A 225 -24.65 -27.01 3.94
CA THR A 225 -24.62 -28.46 3.76
C THR A 225 -26.01 -29.02 4.08
N PRO A 226 -26.59 -29.94 3.30
CA PRO A 226 -27.60 -30.84 3.81
C PRO A 226 -26.96 -32.20 4.14
N ALA A 227 -27.09 -32.58 5.41
CA ALA A 227 -27.06 -33.98 5.81
C ALA A 227 -28.14 -34.75 5.01
N LYS A 228 -27.77 -35.88 4.40
CA LYS A 228 -28.73 -36.78 3.74
C LYS A 228 -29.58 -37.48 4.79
N THR A 229 -30.88 -37.19 4.81
CA THR A 229 -31.90 -38.00 5.47
C THR A 229 -32.36 -39.12 4.51
N VAL A 230 -32.28 -40.35 4.98
CA VAL A 230 -32.86 -41.54 4.33
C VAL A 230 -34.39 -41.43 4.35
N ARG A 231 -35.05 -41.67 3.21
CA ARG A 231 -36.46 -42.08 3.17
C ARG A 231 -36.64 -43.23 2.18
N LEU A 232 -37.29 -44.29 2.68
CA LEU A 232 -37.84 -45.42 1.95
C LEU A 232 -38.88 -44.95 0.90
N ALA A 233 -39.10 -45.81 -0.10
CA ALA A 233 -40.07 -45.74 -1.20
C ALA A 233 -39.54 -45.18 -2.53
N SER A 234 -38.99 -46.08 -3.35
CA SER A 234 -39.17 -46.17 -4.82
C SER A 234 -38.12 -47.07 -5.51
N VAL A 235 -37.68 -48.14 -4.83
CA VAL A 235 -36.81 -49.18 -5.41
C VAL A 235 -37.60 -50.17 -6.29
N GLU A 236 -38.93 -50.02 -6.42
CA GLU A 236 -39.77 -50.80 -7.34
C GLU A 236 -39.49 -50.55 -8.84
N LYS A 237 -38.62 -49.58 -9.18
CA LYS A 237 -38.24 -49.32 -10.58
C LYS A 237 -36.88 -49.89 -11.01
N LEU A 238 -36.19 -50.66 -10.17
CA LEU A 238 -34.91 -51.30 -10.52
C LEU A 238 -34.97 -52.84 -10.66
N ILE A 239 -36.14 -53.47 -10.49
CA ILE A 239 -36.30 -54.93 -10.64
C ILE A 239 -36.77 -55.34 -12.06
N THR A 240 -37.04 -54.40 -12.96
CA THR A 240 -37.66 -54.69 -14.28
C THR A 240 -36.76 -54.64 -15.51
N LYS A 241 -35.42 -54.62 -15.38
CA LYS A 241 -34.51 -54.62 -16.55
C LYS A 241 -33.29 -55.56 -16.44
N LEU A 242 -33.58 -56.87 -16.44
CA LEU A 242 -32.87 -57.96 -17.16
C LEU A 242 -31.42 -58.37 -16.74
N PRO A 243 -30.92 -59.56 -17.14
CA PRO A 243 -31.60 -60.79 -17.60
C PRO A 243 -31.32 -62.04 -16.73
N LYS A 244 -32.18 -63.05 -16.85
CA LYS A 244 -32.02 -64.39 -16.27
C LYS A 244 -31.22 -65.29 -17.23
N SER A 245 -30.16 -65.91 -16.71
CA SER A 245 -29.66 -67.25 -17.06
C SER A 245 -28.74 -67.72 -15.95
#